data_AF-A0A645H4D3-F1
#
_entry.id   AF-A0A645H4D3-F1
#
_cell.length_a   1.000
_cell.length_b   1.000
_cell.length_c   1.000
_cell.angle_alpha   90.00
_cell.angle_beta   90.00
_cell.angle_gamma   90.00
#
_symmetry.space_group_name_H-M   'P 1'
#
loop_
_entity.id
_entity.type
_entity.pdbx_description
1 polymer ?
#
loop_
_entity_poly.entity_id
_entity_poly.type
_entity_poly.pdbx_seq_one_letter_code
_entity_poly.pdbx_strand_id
1 'polypeptide(L)'
;MHGLEDGYIRDRLLSWVTMFWANAQYIWSGACFGKPQDRTLFSYAVTLPEMNNRVYFAGEHISQKHAWIQGALQSAMLAANRVAEAIAEK
;
A
#
# COMPACT_ATOMS: atom_id res chain seq x y z
N MET A 1 -20.62 -8.08 18.30
CA MET A 1 -19.16 -7.92 18.24
C MET A 1 -18.59 -8.49 19.55
N HIS A 2 -17.87 -9.61 19.46
CA HIS A 2 -17.27 -10.47 20.49
C HIS A 2 -18.09 -10.95 21.71
N GLY A 3 -19.21 -10.33 22.11
CA GLY A 3 -20.11 -10.85 23.17
C GLY A 3 -19.47 -10.89 24.57
N LEU A 4 -18.54 -9.99 24.84
CA LEU A 4 -17.78 -9.94 26.08
C LEU A 4 -18.45 -9.02 27.10
N GLU A 5 -18.28 -9.34 28.38
CA GLU A 5 -18.70 -8.51 29.50
C GLU A 5 -17.99 -7.15 29.50
N ASP A 6 -18.62 -6.14 30.11
CA ASP A 6 -17.98 -4.85 30.29
C ASP A 6 -16.69 -4.98 31.13
N GLY A 7 -15.68 -4.18 30.81
CA GLY A 7 -14.38 -4.27 31.47
C GLY A 7 -13.50 -5.46 31.09
N TYR A 8 -13.99 -6.45 30.30
CA TYR A 8 -13.26 -7.70 30.01
C TYR A 8 -11.79 -7.50 29.58
N ILE A 9 -11.54 -6.54 28.69
CA ILE A 9 -10.19 -6.20 28.21
C ILE A 9 -9.40 -5.48 29.32
N ARG A 10 -10.02 -4.53 30.01
CA ARG A 10 -9.36 -3.70 31.05
C ARG A 10 -8.87 -4.56 32.21
N ASP A 11 -9.66 -5.55 32.63
CA ASP A 11 -9.35 -6.42 33.76
C ASP A 11 -8.29 -7.49 33.43
N ARG A 12 -8.02 -7.74 32.14
CA ARG A 12 -7.08 -8.76 31.64
C ARG A 12 -5.91 -8.18 30.85
N LEU A 13 -5.77 -6.86 30.80
CA LEU A 13 -4.70 -6.18 30.07
C LEU A 13 -3.37 -6.35 30.81
N LEU A 14 -2.42 -7.07 30.22
CA LEU A 14 -1.08 -7.23 30.81
C LEU A 14 -0.17 -6.03 30.51
N SER A 15 -0.26 -5.50 29.29
CA SER A 15 0.50 -4.34 28.81
C SER A 15 -0.13 -3.82 27.51
N TRP A 16 0.38 -2.69 27.01
CA TRP A 16 -0.07 -2.09 25.75
C TRP A 16 1.13 -1.57 24.95
N VAL A 17 0.93 -1.43 23.64
CA VAL A 17 1.86 -0.76 22.73
C VAL A 17 1.05 0.15 21.81
N THR A 18 1.63 1.30 21.46
CA THR A 18 1.07 2.21 20.46
C THR A 18 2.10 2.43 19.36
N MET A 19 1.61 2.63 18.15
CA MET A 19 2.42 3.00 16.99
C MET A 19 1.72 4.12 16.27
N PHE A 20 2.43 5.23 16.09
CA PHE A 20 1.98 6.31 15.23
C PHE A 20 2.80 6.30 13.94
N TRP A 21 2.22 5.73 12.88
CA TRP A 21 2.89 5.48 11.60
C TRP A 21 3.53 6.74 10.99
N ALA A 22 2.96 7.92 11.21
CA ALA A 22 3.53 9.18 10.72
C ALA A 22 4.86 9.56 11.40
N ASN A 23 5.15 9.02 12.59
CA ASN A 23 6.43 9.24 13.29
C ASN A 23 7.48 8.17 12.95
N ALA A 24 7.11 7.12 12.22
CA ALA A 24 8.05 6.07 11.86
C ALA A 24 8.85 6.48 10.61
N GLN A 25 10.17 6.25 10.66
CA GLN A 25 11.06 6.54 9.54
C GLN A 25 10.64 5.70 8.30
N TYR A 26 10.78 6.30 7.11
CA TYR A 26 10.54 5.70 5.79
C TYR A 26 9.10 5.50 5.32
N ILE A 27 8.09 5.57 6.18
CA ILE A 27 6.70 5.26 5.79
C ILE A 27 5.77 6.47 5.76
N TRP A 28 6.14 7.59 6.41
CA TRP A 28 5.46 8.92 6.40
C TRP A 28 3.98 8.97 6.79
N SER A 29 3.25 7.84 6.79
CA SER A 29 1.87 7.66 7.21
C SER A 29 1.54 6.15 7.24
N GLY A 30 0.28 5.78 7.50
CA GLY A 30 -0.16 4.38 7.52
C GLY A 30 -0.34 3.76 6.13
N ALA A 31 -0.86 4.51 5.16
CA ALA A 31 -1.08 4.06 3.78
C ALA A 31 -1.46 5.24 2.87
N CYS A 32 -1.41 5.03 1.54
CA CYS A 32 -1.95 5.98 0.57
C CYS A 32 -3.49 6.06 0.61
N PHE A 33 -4.03 7.27 0.79
CA PHE A 33 -5.46 7.55 0.64
C PHE A 33 -5.64 8.78 -0.25
N GLY A 34 -6.36 8.60 -1.35
CA GLY A 34 -6.72 9.70 -2.25
C GLY A 34 -7.86 10.53 -1.68
N LYS A 35 -7.87 11.82 -2.05
CA LYS A 35 -9.02 12.70 -1.89
C LYS A 35 -10.11 12.32 -2.90
N PRO A 36 -11.32 12.89 -2.78
CA PRO A 36 -12.28 12.86 -3.87
C PRO A 36 -11.60 13.21 -5.22
N GLN A 37 -12.02 12.53 -6.29
CA GLN A 37 -11.50 12.64 -7.67
C GLN A 37 -10.06 12.14 -7.93
N ASP A 38 -9.17 12.03 -6.95
CA ASP A 38 -7.78 11.58 -7.17
C ASP A 38 -7.70 10.22 -7.87
N ARG A 39 -8.62 9.31 -7.54
CA ARG A 39 -8.69 8.01 -8.20
C ARG A 39 -8.92 8.16 -9.71
N THR A 40 -9.90 8.97 -10.09
CA THR A 40 -10.25 9.20 -11.50
C THR A 40 -9.12 9.90 -12.25
N LEU A 41 -8.46 10.86 -11.60
CA LEU A 41 -7.43 11.68 -12.22
C LEU A 41 -6.08 10.96 -12.34
N PHE A 42 -5.70 10.16 -11.34
CA PHE A 42 -4.31 9.71 -11.19
C PHE A 42 -4.13 8.19 -11.15
N SER A 43 -5.17 7.38 -10.88
CA SER A 43 -4.97 5.93 -10.71
C SER A 43 -4.40 5.22 -11.93
N TYR A 44 -4.65 5.70 -13.14
CA TYR A 44 -4.00 5.16 -14.33
C TYR A 44 -2.56 5.66 -14.46
N ALA A 45 -2.36 6.97 -14.33
CA ALA A 45 -1.06 7.62 -14.52
C ALA A 45 0.02 7.04 -13.59
N VAL A 46 -0.30 6.77 -12.32
CA VAL A 46 0.64 6.18 -11.35
C VAL A 46 1.11 4.77 -11.73
N THR A 47 0.42 4.08 -12.64
CA THR A 47 0.82 2.73 -13.10
C THR A 47 1.76 2.75 -14.29
N LEU A 48 2.03 3.92 -14.88
CA LEU A 48 2.87 4.05 -16.05
C LEU A 48 4.35 4.04 -15.64
N PRO A 49 5.23 3.37 -16.41
CA PRO A 49 6.66 3.46 -16.20
C PRO A 49 7.20 4.83 -16.65
N GLU A 50 8.36 5.19 -16.11
CA GLU A 50 9.06 6.43 -16.43
C GLU A 50 10.41 6.17 -17.11
N MET A 51 11.06 7.25 -17.56
CA MET A 51 12.41 7.26 -18.15
C MET A 51 12.56 6.34 -19.37
N ASN A 52 11.57 6.34 -20.27
CA ASN A 52 11.47 5.46 -21.43
C ASN A 52 11.51 3.98 -21.04
N ASN A 53 10.56 3.56 -20.18
CA ASN A 53 10.42 2.17 -19.71
C ASN A 53 11.66 1.64 -18.99
N ARG A 54 12.33 2.51 -18.20
CA ARG A 54 13.51 2.11 -17.38
C ARG A 54 13.24 2.17 -15.89
N VAL A 55 12.19 2.88 -15.47
CA VAL A 55 11.77 2.97 -14.08
C VAL A 55 10.32 2.50 -13.97
N TYR A 56 10.08 1.49 -13.14
CA TYR A 56 8.77 0.93 -12.88
C TYR A 56 8.45 1.09 -11.40
N PHE A 57 7.20 1.42 -11.09
CA PHE A 57 6.74 1.64 -9.72
C PHE A 57 5.89 0.46 -9.23
N ALA A 58 6.05 0.11 -7.96
CA ALA A 58 5.27 -0.89 -7.26
C ALA A 58 5.08 -0.48 -5.79
N GLY A 59 4.11 -1.08 -5.12
CA GLY A 59 3.70 -0.72 -3.75
C GLY A 59 2.19 -0.69 -3.61
N GLU A 60 1.69 -0.52 -2.38
CA GLU A 60 0.24 -0.54 -2.13
C GLU A 60 -0.46 0.64 -2.82
N HIS A 61 0.23 1.79 -2.86
CA HIS A 61 -0.19 3.03 -3.50
C HIS A 61 -0.28 3.01 -5.04
N ILE A 62 0.34 2.02 -5.70
CA ILE A 62 0.21 1.81 -7.15
C ILE A 62 -1.02 0.97 -7.48
N SER A 63 -1.48 0.17 -6.52
CA SER A 63 -2.59 -0.75 -6.71
C SER A 63 -3.96 -0.07 -6.55
N GLN A 64 -5.03 -0.75 -6.91
CA GLN A 64 -6.40 -0.33 -6.58
C GLN A 64 -6.86 -0.83 -5.19
N LYS A 65 -5.96 -1.43 -4.40
CA LYS A 65 -6.21 -1.99 -3.07
C LYS A 65 -5.29 -1.30 -2.04
N HIS A 66 -5.44 0.01 -1.91
CA HIS A 66 -4.67 0.81 -0.96
C HIS A 66 -4.80 0.28 0.47
N ALA A 67 -3.76 0.48 1.29
CA ALA A 67 -3.66 0.00 2.67
C ALA A 67 -3.64 -1.53 2.85
N TRP A 68 -3.56 -2.31 1.77
CA TRP A 68 -3.52 -3.77 1.83
C TRP A 68 -2.25 -4.34 1.20
N ILE A 69 -1.67 -5.34 1.86
CA ILE A 69 -0.48 -6.07 1.40
C ILE A 69 -0.74 -6.71 0.02
N GLN A 70 -1.95 -7.21 -0.23
CA GLN A 70 -2.35 -7.78 -1.51
C GLN A 70 -2.20 -6.78 -2.66
N GLY A 71 -2.43 -5.49 -2.40
CA GLY A 71 -2.19 -4.42 -3.37
C GLY A 71 -0.71 -4.31 -3.74
N ALA A 72 0.17 -4.31 -2.74
CA ALA A 72 1.62 -4.25 -2.93
C ALA A 72 2.16 -5.48 -3.66
N LEU A 73 1.72 -6.68 -3.29
CA LEU A 73 2.12 -7.92 -3.95
C LEU A 73 1.67 -7.96 -5.43
N GLN A 74 0.43 -7.55 -5.69
CA GLN A 74 -0.10 -7.50 -7.05
C GLN A 74 0.68 -6.51 -7.93
N SER A 75 0.93 -5.29 -7.44
CA SER A 75 1.65 -4.28 -8.23
C SER A 75 3.11 -4.67 -8.44
N ALA A 76 3.76 -5.31 -7.47
CA ALA A 76 5.12 -5.84 -7.61
C ALA A 76 5.22 -6.91 -8.70
N MET A 77 4.30 -7.88 -8.72
CA MET A 77 4.23 -8.89 -9.78
C MET A 77 4.08 -8.24 -11.17
N LEU A 78 3.17 -7.27 -11.31
CA LEU A 78 2.96 -6.58 -12.59
C LEU A 78 4.19 -5.78 -13.03
N ALA A 79 4.86 -5.08 -12.13
CA ALA A 79 6.08 -4.36 -12.43
C ALA A 79 7.21 -5.30 -12.87
N ALA A 80 7.40 -6.42 -12.17
CA ALA A 80 8.42 -7.42 -12.50
C ALA A 80 8.18 -8.04 -13.89
N ASN A 81 6.93 -8.40 -14.22
CA ASN A 81 6.59 -8.94 -15.53
C ASN A 81 6.86 -7.92 -16.65
N ARG A 82 6.48 -6.65 -16.45
CA ARG A 82 6.74 -5.60 -17.44
C ARG A 82 8.23 -5.33 -17.66
N VAL A 83 9.05 -5.43 -16.61
CA VAL A 83 10.50 -5.36 -16.74
C VAL A 83 11.01 -6.54 -17.58
N ALA A 84 10.52 -7.75 -17.33
CA ALA A 84 10.91 -8.93 -18.09
C ALA A 84 10.53 -8.82 -19.58
N GLU A 85 9.30 -8.35 -19.86
CA GLU A 85 8.82 -8.08 -21.23
C GLU A 85 9.71 -7.05 -21.94
N ALA A 86 10.00 -5.91 -21.29
CA ALA A 86 10.83 -4.84 -21.86
C ALA A 86 12.30 -5.25 -22.09
N ILE A 87 12.79 -6.26 -21.38
CA ILE A 87 14.12 -6.86 -21.63
C ILE A 87 14.04 -7.80 -22.83
N ALA A 88 12.97 -8.59 -22.95
CA ALA A 88 12.80 -9.56 -24.03
C ALA A 88 12.53 -8.93 -25.42
N GLU A 89 11.96 -7.72 -25.46
CA GLU A 89 11.69 -6.97 -26.69
C GLU A 89 12.93 -6.27 -27.29
N LYS A 90 14.08 -6.29 -26.59
CA LYS A 90 15.35 -5.72 -27.06
C LYS A 90 16.21 -6.77 -27.76
#